data_AF-A0A3C1BA81-F1
#
_entry.id   AF-A0A3C1BA81-F1
#
_cell.length_a   1.000
_cell.length_b   1.000
_cell.length_c   1.000
_cell.angle_alpha   90.00
_cell.angle_beta   90.00
_cell.angle_gamma   90.00
#
_symmetry.space_group_name_H-M   'P 1'
#
loop_
_entity.id
_entity.type
_entity.pdbx_description
1 polymer ?
#
loop_
_entity_poly.entity_id
_entity_poly.type
_entity_poly.pdbx_seq_one_letter_code
_entity_poly.pdbx_strand_id
1 'polypeptide(L)'
;MKMNAMGRSGLFVSELCLGTMTFGSQTSEADGHAQIDFALGNGINFIDTAEMYPVNPIAKETIGRTEEIIGTWNAQNPARRDAYILAT
;
A
#
# COMPACT_ATOMS: atom_id res chain seq x y z
N MET A 1 6.47 -15.11 -7.11
CA MET A 1 5.77 -14.88 -5.82
C MET A 1 4.88 -16.07 -5.51
N LYS A 2 4.84 -16.55 -4.27
CA LYS A 2 3.85 -17.55 -3.82
C LYS A 2 2.54 -16.85 -3.44
N MET A 3 1.42 -17.43 -3.85
CA MET A 3 0.07 -16.91 -3.57
C MET A 3 -0.65 -17.81 -2.57
N ASN A 4 -1.39 -17.21 -1.64
CA ASN A 4 -2.18 -17.89 -0.62
C ASN A 4 -3.64 -17.43 -0.67
N ALA A 5 -4.57 -18.35 -0.40
CA ALA A 5 -5.98 -17.99 -0.25
C ALA A 5 -6.20 -17.15 1.02
N MET A 6 -6.91 -16.04 0.91
CA MET A 6 -7.26 -15.18 2.06
C MET A 6 -8.50 -15.75 2.75
N GLY A 7 -8.28 -16.70 3.66
CA GLY A 7 -9.35 -17.35 4.41
C GLY A 7 -10.41 -17.97 3.50
N ARG A 8 -11.68 -17.58 3.68
CA ARG A 8 -12.83 -18.08 2.89
C ARG A 8 -13.37 -17.05 1.87
N SER A 9 -12.61 -15.98 1.61
CA SER A 9 -13.07 -14.86 0.78
C SER A 9 -13.06 -15.16 -0.73
N GLY A 10 -12.32 -16.18 -1.17
CA GLY A 10 -12.04 -16.43 -2.58
C GLY A 10 -10.94 -15.53 -3.17
N LEU A 11 -10.38 -14.59 -2.38
CA LEU A 11 -9.23 -13.78 -2.80
C LEU A 11 -7.92 -14.58 -2.65
N PHE A 12 -6.98 -14.31 -3.55
CA PHE A 12 -5.60 -14.79 -3.47
C PHE A 12 -4.66 -13.61 -3.27
N VAL A 13 -3.89 -13.65 -2.19
CA VAL A 13 -2.88 -12.64 -1.85
C VAL A 13 -1.48 -13.24 -1.92
N SER A 14 -0.49 -12.41 -2.20
CA SER A 14 0.92 -12.78 -2.10
C SER A 14 1.28 -13.19 -0.66
N GLU A 15 2.25 -14.10 -0.52
CA GLU A 15 2.76 -14.55 0.78
C GLU A 15 3.36 -13.40 1.62
N LEU A 16 3.80 -12.34 0.94
CA LEU A 16 4.28 -11.10 1.55
C LEU A 16 3.28 -9.97 1.29
N CYS A 17 3.14 -9.06 2.25
CA CYS A 17 2.32 -7.85 2.16
C CYS A 17 3.22 -6.61 2.24
N LEU A 18 2.94 -5.58 1.44
CA LEU A 18 3.57 -4.26 1.58
C LEU A 18 2.82 -3.46 2.65
N GLY A 19 3.41 -3.30 3.82
CA GLY A 19 2.93 -2.36 4.84
C GLY A 19 3.37 -0.92 4.52
N THR A 20 2.50 0.05 4.75
CA THR A 20 2.70 1.44 4.28
C THR A 20 2.78 2.49 5.39
N MET A 21 2.87 2.08 6.65
CA MET A 21 2.75 2.95 7.82
C MET A 21 3.77 4.10 7.91
N THR A 22 4.82 4.10 7.09
CA THR A 22 5.87 5.14 7.06
C THR A 22 5.68 6.17 5.93
N PHE A 23 4.73 5.95 5.01
CA PHE A 23 4.53 6.81 3.85
C PHE A 23 3.94 8.16 4.29
N GLY A 24 4.68 9.23 4.02
CA GLY A 24 4.32 10.59 4.42
C GLY A 24 4.98 11.06 5.71
N SER A 25 5.73 10.19 6.42
CA SER A 25 6.58 10.56 7.56
C SER A 25 8.06 10.28 7.27
N GLN A 26 8.51 9.04 7.43
CA GLN A 26 9.89 8.60 7.22
C GLN A 26 10.16 8.26 5.75
N THR A 27 9.10 7.98 4.98
CA THR A 27 9.17 7.66 3.56
C THR A 27 8.49 8.78 2.78
N SER A 28 9.19 9.39 1.83
CA SER A 28 8.60 10.41 0.97
C SER A 28 7.52 9.81 0.06
N GLU A 29 6.67 10.65 -0.53
CA GLU A 29 5.67 10.19 -1.50
C GLU A 29 6.32 9.47 -2.69
N ALA A 30 7.41 10.04 -3.24
CA ALA A 30 8.15 9.45 -4.35
C ALA A 30 8.75 8.07 -3.98
N ASP A 31 9.31 7.94 -2.78
CA ASP A 31 9.83 6.65 -2.31
C ASP A 31 8.71 5.65 -2.04
N GLY A 32 7.55 6.11 -1.54
CA GLY A 32 6.37 5.28 -1.35
C GLY A 32 5.85 4.74 -2.69
N HIS A 33 5.76 5.60 -3.71
CA HIS A 33 5.40 5.20 -5.08
C HIS A 33 6.40 4.19 -5.64
N ALA A 34 7.71 4.43 -5.46
CA ALA A 34 8.75 3.50 -5.89
C ALA A 34 8.66 2.14 -5.18
N GLN A 35 8.31 2.13 -3.88
CA GLN A 35 8.07 0.89 -3.14
C GLN A 35 6.84 0.14 -3.65
N ILE A 36 5.74 0.83 -3.98
CA ILE A 36 4.55 0.22 -4.59
C ILE A 36 4.92 -0.40 -5.95
N ASP A 37 5.65 0.34 -6.80
CA ASP A 37 6.09 -0.16 -8.10
C ASP A 37 7.00 -1.38 -7.98
N PHE A 38 7.96 -1.35 -7.05
CA PHE A 38 8.86 -2.45 -6.79
C PHE A 38 8.12 -3.69 -6.26
N ALA A 39 7.19 -3.51 -5.32
CA ALA A 39 6.40 -4.60 -4.77
C ALA A 39 5.56 -5.29 -5.86
N LEU A 40 4.80 -4.50 -6.64
CA LEU A 40 3.99 -5.01 -7.74
C LEU A 40 4.85 -5.67 -8.83
N GLY A 41 5.99 -5.07 -9.17
CA GLY A 41 6.95 -5.63 -10.13
C GLY A 41 7.54 -6.99 -9.72
N ASN A 42 7.56 -7.28 -8.42
CA ASN A 42 7.98 -8.58 -7.87
C ASN A 42 6.82 -9.52 -7.51
N GLY A 43 5.59 -9.15 -7.90
CA GLY A 43 4.39 -9.97 -7.74
C GLY A 43 3.75 -9.91 -6.36
N ILE A 44 4.13 -8.97 -5.48
CA ILE A 44 3.36 -8.65 -4.28
C ILE A 44 2.09 -7.94 -4.74
N ASN A 45 0.91 -8.49 -4.40
CA ASN A 45 -0.38 -7.91 -4.76
C ASN A 45 -1.19 -7.48 -3.54
N PHE A 46 -0.60 -7.49 -2.35
CA PHE A 46 -1.29 -7.16 -1.10
C PHE A 46 -0.62 -5.97 -0.45
N ILE A 47 -1.39 -4.87 -0.31
CA ILE A 47 -0.93 -3.61 0.28
C ILE A 47 -1.84 -3.27 1.45
N ASP A 48 -1.23 -2.96 2.59
CA ASP A 48 -1.89 -2.62 3.85
C ASP A 48 -1.67 -1.14 4.19
N THR A 49 -2.76 -0.46 4.57
CA THR A 49 -2.76 0.91 5.06
C THR A 49 -3.77 1.08 6.21
N ALA A 50 -3.93 2.30 6.73
CA ALA A 50 -4.93 2.62 7.76
C ALA A 50 -5.19 4.14 7.80
N GLU A 51 -6.38 4.54 8.23
CA GLU A 51 -6.78 5.96 8.39
C GLU A 51 -5.80 6.77 9.27
N MET A 52 -5.17 6.12 10.24
CA MET A 52 -4.26 6.77 11.19
C MET A 52 -2.82 6.91 10.67
N TYR A 53 -2.48 6.28 9.53
CA TYR A 53 -1.13 6.30 8.99
C TYR A 53 -0.81 7.64 8.32
N PRO A 54 0.46 8.09 8.39
CA PRO A 54 1.64 7.37 8.90
C PRO A 54 1.78 7.44 10.43
N VAL A 55 2.55 6.50 10.97
CA VAL A 55 2.87 6.41 12.41
C VAL A 55 4.37 6.64 12.67
N ASN A 56 4.73 6.67 13.96
CA ASN A 56 6.10 6.86 14.48
C ASN A 56 6.79 8.19 14.08
N PRO A 57 6.25 9.34 14.50
CA PRO A 57 5.10 9.51 15.39
C PRO A 57 3.77 9.72 14.64
N ILE A 58 2.66 9.45 15.32
CA ILE A 58 1.35 9.93 14.88
C ILE A 58 1.29 11.44 15.14
N ALA A 59 0.91 12.22 14.14
CA ALA A 59 0.73 13.67 14.26
C ALA A 59 -0.59 14.09 13.59
N LYS A 60 -1.29 15.05 14.21
CA LYS A 60 -2.61 15.52 13.73
C LYS A 60 -2.52 16.05 12.30
N GLU A 61 -1.38 16.62 11.94
CA GLU A 61 -1.08 17.23 10.64
C GLU A 61 -0.84 16.19 9.53
N THR A 62 -0.58 14.93 9.89
CA THR A 62 -0.22 13.88 8.92
C THR A 62 -1.15 12.68 8.90
N ILE A 63 -2.05 12.51 9.88
CA ILE A 63 -3.07 11.44 9.86
C ILE A 63 -3.80 11.42 8.50
N GLY A 64 -3.97 10.24 7.91
CA GLY A 64 -4.60 10.01 6.60
C GLY A 64 -3.64 10.17 5.41
N ARG A 65 -2.45 10.74 5.61
CA ARG A 65 -1.52 11.06 4.51
C ARG A 65 -0.99 9.83 3.77
N THR A 66 -0.90 8.67 4.45
CA THR A 66 -0.51 7.43 3.76
C THR A 66 -1.56 7.04 2.71
N GLU A 67 -2.86 7.13 3.01
CA GLU A 67 -3.92 6.85 2.04
C GLU A 67 -3.92 7.88 0.91
N GLU A 68 -3.65 9.16 1.21
CA GLU A 68 -3.48 10.20 0.18
C GLU A 68 -2.35 9.84 -0.79
N ILE A 69 -1.19 9.39 -0.29
CA ILE A 69 -0.04 8.97 -1.12
C ILE A 69 -0.37 7.75 -2.00
N ILE A 70 -1.10 6.77 -1.47
CA ILE A 70 -1.58 5.63 -2.27
C ILE A 70 -2.60 6.11 -3.31
N GLY A 71 -3.45 7.08 -2.95
CA GLY A 71 -4.41 7.73 -3.82
C GLY A 71 -3.75 8.45 -5.00
N THR A 72 -2.68 9.23 -4.76
CA THR A 72 -1.93 9.90 -5.83
C THR A 72 -1.24 8.89 -6.75
N TRP A 73 -0.71 7.78 -6.21
CA TRP A 73 -0.16 6.69 -7.02
C TRP A 73 -1.23 6.06 -7.93
N ASN A 74 -2.42 5.76 -7.38
CA ASN A 74 -3.54 5.22 -8.15
C ASN A 74 -4.00 6.19 -9.24
N ALA A 75 -4.06 7.49 -8.95
CA ALA A 75 -4.44 8.52 -9.92
C ALA A 75 -3.44 8.63 -11.09
N GLN A 76 -2.14 8.42 -10.82
CA GLN A 76 -1.11 8.34 -11.85
C GLN A 76 -1.12 7.01 -12.62
N ASN A 77 -1.68 5.94 -12.01
CA ASN A 77 -1.66 4.58 -12.55
C ASN A 77 -3.07 3.93 -12.62
N PRO A 78 -4.07 4.56 -13.26
CA PRO A 78 -5.47 4.10 -13.18
C PRO A 78 -5.66 2.67 -13.69
N ALA A 79 -4.90 2.26 -14.71
CA ALA A 79 -4.97 0.91 -15.27
C ALA A 79 -4.39 -0.19 -14.35
N ARG A 80 -3.70 0.19 -13.27
CA ARG A 80 -3.06 -0.76 -12.35
C ARG A 80 -3.84 -0.96 -11.05
N ARG A 81 -4.98 -0.30 -10.86
CA ARG A 81 -5.77 -0.46 -9.63
C ARG A 81 -6.21 -1.90 -9.40
N ASP A 82 -6.60 -2.61 -10.46
CA ASP A 82 -7.03 -4.00 -10.38
C ASP A 82 -5.88 -5.00 -10.21
N ALA A 83 -4.63 -4.53 -10.24
CA ALA A 83 -3.45 -5.39 -10.09
C ALA A 83 -3.17 -5.79 -8.62
N TYR A 84 -3.85 -5.18 -7.65
CA TYR A 84 -3.59 -5.42 -6.23
C TYR A 84 -4.82 -5.26 -5.33
N ILE A 85 -4.76 -5.91 -4.19
CA ILE A 85 -5.71 -5.87 -3.09
C ILE A 85 -5.19 -4.84 -2.08
N LEU A 86 -6.02 -3.82 -1.83
CA LEU A 86 -5.77 -2.79 -0.82
C LEU A 86 -6.62 -3.11 0.41
N ALA A 87 -5.97 -3.27 1.56
CA ALA A 87 -6.63 -3.35 2.86
C ALA A 87 -6.38 -2.06 3.64
N THR A 88 -7.43 -1.58 4.31
CA THR A 88 -7.41 -0.43 5.21
C THR A 88 -8.32 -0.66 6.40
#